data_AF-A0A6N4SNU0-F1
#
_entry.id   AF-A0A6N4SNU0-F1
#
_cell.length_a   1.000
_cell.length_b   1.000
_cell.length_c   1.000
_cell.angle_alpha   90.00
_cell.angle_beta   90.00
_cell.angle_gamma   90.00
#
_symmetry.space_group_name_H-M   'P 1'
#
loop_
_entity.id
_entity.type
_entity.pdbx_description
1 polymer ?
#
loop_
_entity_poly.entity_id
_entity_poly.type
_entity_poly.pdbx_seq_one_letter_code
_entity_poly.pdbx_strand_id
1 'polypeptide(L)' 'MHLNLNEITDTWVVKKPTADGEVTSIECFNKDRELMVQFFGLRKPGKPELEEWKTLVESL' A
#
# COMPACT_ATOMS: atom_id res chain seq x y z
N MET A 1 -8.01 -0.43 -14.73
CA MET A 1 -8.15 -1.30 -13.54
C MET A 1 -9.62 -1.32 -13.14
N HIS A 2 -10.19 -2.48 -12.82
CA HIS A 2 -11.53 -2.63 -12.24
C HIS A 2 -11.38 -3.35 -10.91
N LEU A 3 -11.95 -2.80 -9.83
CA LEU A 3 -11.90 -3.36 -8.48
C LEU A 3 -13.32 -3.32 -7.90
N ASN A 4 -13.84 -4.46 -7.46
CA ASN A 4 -15.14 -4.52 -6.82
C ASN A 4 -15.00 -4.13 -5.35
N LEU A 5 -15.35 -2.88 -5.02
CA LEU A 5 -15.20 -2.34 -3.67
C LEU A 5 -16.09 -3.05 -2.63
N ASN A 6 -17.19 -3.67 -3.06
CA ASN A 6 -18.11 -4.38 -2.15
C ASN A 6 -17.50 -5.66 -1.56
N GLU A 7 -16.44 -6.19 -2.17
CA GLU A 7 -15.75 -7.39 -1.69
C GLU A 7 -14.58 -7.07 -0.74
N ILE A 8 -14.21 -5.79 -0.60
CA ILE A 8 -13.16 -5.38 0.34
C ILE A 8 -13.75 -5.37 1.75
N THR A 9 -13.16 -6.18 2.63
CA THR A 9 -13.56 -6.26 4.05
C THR A 9 -12.60 -5.49 4.94
N ASP A 10 -11.30 -5.60 4.67
CA ASP A 10 -10.27 -4.90 5.45
C ASP A 10 -9.35 -4.10 4.53
N THR A 11 -8.91 -2.94 5.00
CA THR A 11 -7.87 -2.13 4.33
C THR A 11 -6.87 -1.64 5.35
N TRP A 12 -5.59 -1.85 5.06
CA TRP A 12 -4.49 -1.56 5.98
C TRP A 12 -3.45 -0.66 5.33
N VAL A 13 -2.96 0.31 6.11
CA VAL A 13 -1.67 0.95 5.84
C VAL A 13 -0.58 0.09 6.49
N VAL A 14 0.35 -0.40 5.68
CA VAL A 14 1.45 -1.26 6.12
C VAL A 14 2.78 -0.57 5.85
N LYS A 15 3.54 -0.31 6.92
CA LYS A 15 4.89 0.24 6.88
C LYS A 15 5.92 -0.87 7.00
N LYS A 16 6.72 -1.06 5.96
CA LYS A 16 7.69 -2.16 5.85
C LYS A 16 9.11 -1.60 5.88
N PRO A 17 9.92 -1.90 6.90
CA PRO A 17 11.34 -1.56 6.90
C PRO A 17 12.06 -2.30 5.77
N THR A 18 12.84 -1.58 4.95
CA THR A 18 13.69 -2.17 3.91
C THR A 18 15.11 -1.60 3.98
N ALA A 19 16.05 -2.19 3.23
CA ALA A 19 17.41 -1.66 3.12
C ALA A 19 17.46 -0.24 2.51
N ASP A 20 16.45 0.13 1.71
CA ASP A 20 16.35 1.43 1.05
C ASP A 20 15.53 2.46 1.87
N GLY A 21 15.11 2.09 3.09
CA GLY A 21 14.20 2.89 3.93
C GLY A 21 12.83 2.23 4.15
N GLU A 22 11.96 2.93 4.87
CA GLU A 22 10.57 2.50 5.06
C GLU A 22 9.82 2.55 3.72
N VAL A 23 9.01 1.51 3.45
CA VAL A 23 8.11 1.46 2.30
C VAL A 23 6.69 1.27 2.83
N THR A 24 5.81 2.17 2.41
CA THR A 24 4.41 2.24 2.81
C THR A 24 3.52 1.67 1.71
N SER A 25 2.60 0.77 2.07
CA SER A 25 1.58 0.24 1.16
C SER A 25 0.18 0.35 1.72
N ILE A 26 -0.79 0.47 0.82
CA ILE A 26 -2.21 0.23 1.12
C ILE A 26 -2.55 -1.16 0.63
N GLU A 27 -3.11 -1.99 1.51
CA GLU A 27 -3.44 -3.39 1.22
C GLU A 27 -4.91 -3.67 1.50
N CYS A 28 -5.64 -4.16 0.50
CA CYS A 28 -7.07 -4.51 0.61
C CYS A 28 -7.25 -6.02 0.64
N PHE A 29 -8.08 -6.51 1.57
CA PHE A 29 -8.36 -7.94 1.76
C PHE A 29 -9.87 -8.23 1.65
N ASN A 30 -10.20 -9.41 1.12
CA ASN A 30 -11.57 -9.92 1.13
C ASN A 30 -11.92 -10.59 2.47
N LYS A 31 -13.17 -11.03 2.62
CA LYS A 31 -13.68 -11.72 3.82
C LYS A 31 -12.92 -12.99 4.19
N ASP A 32 -12.28 -13.62 3.20
CA ASP A 32 -11.49 -14.84 3.36
C ASP A 32 -10.02 -14.53 3.70
N ARG A 33 -9.70 -13.24 3.95
CA ARG A 33 -8.37 -12.69 4.23
C ARG A 33 -7.37 -12.85 3.09
N GLU A 34 -7.87 -13.00 1.86
CA GLU A 34 -7.04 -13.02 0.67
C GLU A 34 -6.74 -11.59 0.21
N LEU A 35 -5.51 -11.35 -0.19
CA LEU A 35 -5.06 -10.05 -0.68
C LEU A 35 -5.64 -9.78 -2.08
N MET A 36 -6.47 -8.74 -2.19
CA MET A 36 -7.11 -8.37 -3.45
C MET A 36 -6.23 -7.44 -4.30
N VAL A 37 -5.63 -6.44 -3.66
CA VAL A 37 -4.78 -5.44 -4.33
C VAL A 37 -3.84 -4.78 -3.33
N GLN A 38 -2.68 -4.34 -3.82
CA GLN A 38 -1.76 -3.49 -3.08
C GLN A 38 -1.37 -2.27 -3.91
N PHE A 39 -1.27 -1.13 -3.25
CA PHE A 39 -0.76 0.11 -3.84
C PHE A 39 0.54 0.53 -3.15
N PHE A 40 1.49 0.99 -3.95
CA PHE A 40 2.78 1.49 -3.52
C PHE A 40 3.10 2.79 -4.26
N GLY A 41 3.81 3.68 -3.59
CA GLY A 41 4.46 4.82 -4.25
C GLY A 41 5.50 4.33 -5.25
N LEU A 42 5.56 4.97 -6.41
CA LEU A 42 6.54 4.63 -7.44
C LEU A 42 7.96 4.81 -6.89
N ARG A 43 8.80 3.78 -7.00
CA ARG A 43 10.23 3.86 -6.70
C ARG A 43 11.06 2.97 -7.61
N LYS A 44 12.35 3.28 -7.72
CA LYS A 44 13.36 2.42 -8.35
C LYS A 44 14.17 1.70 -7.25
N PRO A 45 14.76 0.52 -7.52
CA PRO A 45 15.68 -0.12 -6.57
C PRO A 45 16.78 0.83 -6.10
N GLY A 46 17.13 0.79 -4.82
CA GLY A 46 18.15 1.68 -4.24
C GLY A 46 17.67 3.11 -3.99
N LYS A 47 16.39 3.41 -4.20
CA LYS A 47 15.78 4.70 -3.86
C LYS A 47 14.69 4.53 -2.80
N PRO A 48 14.57 5.48 -1.86
CA PRO A 48 13.48 5.51 -0.89
C PRO A 48 12.13 5.69 -1.61
N GLU A 49 11.05 5.47 -0.88
CA GLU A 49 9.71 5.77 -1.40
C GLU A 49 9.53 7.26 -1.70
N LEU A 50 8.56 7.56 -2.56
CA LEU A 50 8.22 8.93 -2.95
C LEU A 50 7.60 9.66 -1.75
N GLU A 51 8.12 10.83 -1.38
CA GLU A 51 7.63 11.57 -0.21
C GLU A 51 6.17 12.01 -0.36
N GLU A 52 5.75 12.36 -1.58
CA GLU A 52 4.36 12.69 -1.90
C GLU A 52 3.43 11.49 -1.69
N TRP A 53 3.91 10.26 -1.91
CA TRP A 53 3.13 9.05 -1.60
C TRP A 53 2.97 8.89 -0.08
N LYS A 54 4.06 9.03 0.67
CA LYS A 54 4.01 8.94 2.13
C LYS A 54 3.06 9.98 2.72
N THR A 55 3.18 11.23 2.27
CA THR A 55 2.29 12.33 2.70
C THR A 55 0.83 12.05 2.36
N LEU A 56 0.56 11.51 1.16
CA LEU A 56 -0.80 11.15 0.75
C LEU A 56 -1.38 10.07 1.66
N VAL A 57 -0.63 9.00 1.94
CA VAL A 57 -1.11 7.88 2.78
C VAL A 57 -1.29 8.33 4.23
N GLU A 58 -0.41 9.19 4.77
CA GLU A 58 -0.52 9.73 6.13
C GLU A 58 -1.73 10.68 6.31
N SER A 59 -2.34 11.15 5.21
CA SER A 59 -3.54 12.00 5.26
C SER A 59 -4.88 11.24 5.26
N LEU A 60 -4.84 9.91 5.16
CA LEU A 60 -6.03 9.04 5.12
C LEU A 60 -6.65 8.78 6.49
#